data_AF-A0A6J6CDG4-F1
#
_entry.id   AF-A0A6J6CDG4-F1
#
_cell.length_a   1.000
_cell.length_b   1.000
_cell.length_c   1.000
_cell.angle_alpha   90.00
_cell.angle_beta   90.00
_cell.angle_gamma   90.00
#
_symmetry.space_group_name_H-M   'P 1'
#
loop_
_entity.id
_entity.type
_entity.pdbx_description
1 polymer ?
#
loop_
_entity_poly.entity_id
_entity_poly.type
_entity_poly.pdbx_seq_one_letter_code
_entity_poly.pdbx_strand_id
1 'polypeptide(L)' 'MVQVDGKLRDKFEVPVDISEQDLRELALASEVVIRAIGDKTVANVIVRAPKLVNIATK' A
#
# COMPACT_ATOMS: atom_id res chain seq x y z
N MET A 1 -5.57 3.93 -3.56
CA MET A 1 -4.27 4.66 -3.60
C MET A 1 -3.34 4.13 -2.52
N VAL A 2 -2.02 4.21 -2.73
CA VAL A 2 -1.03 3.66 -1.80
C VAL A 2 -0.12 4.74 -1.25
N GLN A 3 0.08 4.71 0.07
CA GLN A 3 0.96 5.60 0.80
C GLN A 3 2.04 4.82 1.55
N VAL A 4 3.21 5.44 1.69
CA VAL A 4 4.29 4.99 2.59
C VAL A 4 4.64 6.15 3.51
N ASP A 5 4.53 5.93 4.82
CA ASP A 5 4.69 6.95 5.88
C ASP A 5 3.85 8.21 5.60
N GLY A 6 2.60 8.02 5.14
CA GLY A 6 1.67 9.11 4.81
C GLY A 6 1.94 9.84 3.48
N LYS A 7 3.02 9.50 2.75
CA LYS A 7 3.31 10.07 1.42
C LYS A 7 2.71 9.19 0.33
N LEU A 8 1.96 9.78 -0.60
CA LEU A 8 1.40 9.10 -1.76
C LEU A 8 2.52 8.56 -2.67
N ARG A 9 2.48 7.27 -2.99
CA ARG A 9 3.47 6.59 -3.84
C ARG A 9 2.88 6.06 -5.12
N ASP A 10 1.68 5.50 -5.04
CA ASP A 10 1.08 4.81 -6.17
C ASP A 10 -0.44 4.92 -6.19
N LYS A 11 -1.03 4.68 -7.35
CA LYS A 11 -2.48 4.61 -7.56
C LYS A 11 -2.81 3.41 -8.44
N PHE A 12 -3.72 2.57 -7.95
CA PHE A 12 -4.26 1.47 -8.73
C PHE A 12 -5.69 1.77 -9.12
N GLU A 13 -6.05 1.37 -10.33
CA GLU A 13 -7.44 1.17 -10.71
C GLU A 13 -7.82 -0.25 -10.30
N VAL A 14 -8.78 -0.36 -9.38
CA VAL A 14 -9.21 -1.63 -8.80
C VAL A 14 -10.73 -1.71 -8.81
N PRO A 15 -11.31 -2.92 -8.83
CA PRO A 15 -12.73 -3.11 -8.63
C PRO A 15 -13.22 -2.50 -7.31
N VAL A 16 -14.47 -2.05 -7.30
CA VAL A 16 -15.09 -1.46 -6.09
C VAL A 16 -15.28 -2.46 -4.96
N ASP A 17 -15.33 -3.74 -5.29
CA ASP A 17 -15.52 -4.90 -4.41
C ASP A 17 -14.21 -5.61 -4.08
N ILE A 18 -13.04 -5.05 -4.44
CA ILE A 18 -11.75 -5.62 -4.09
C ILE A 18 -11.64 -5.85 -2.58
N SER A 19 -11.14 -7.02 -2.20
CA SER A 19 -10.94 -7.34 -0.79
C SER A 19 -9.79 -6.54 -0.18
N GLU A 20 -9.80 -6.40 1.14
CA GLU A 20 -8.68 -5.77 1.84
C GLU A 20 -7.37 -6.54 1.65
N GLN A 21 -7.45 -7.88 1.58
CA GLN A 21 -6.30 -8.74 1.39
C GLN A 21 -5.69 -8.54 0.00
N ASP A 22 -6.50 -8.60 -1.06
CA ASP A 22 -6.01 -8.45 -2.43
C ASP A 22 -5.43 -7.05 -2.66
N LEU A 23 -6.08 -6.02 -2.13
CA LEU A 23 -5.59 -4.65 -2.25
C LEU A 23 -4.27 -4.45 -1.50
N ARG A 24 -4.09 -5.14 -0.36
CA ARG A 24 -2.82 -5.15 0.38
C ARG A 24 -1.71 -5.82 -0.40
N GLU A 25 -1.99 -7.00 -0.95
CA GLU A 25 -1.00 -7.76 -1.73
C GLU A 25 -0.56 -6.96 -2.96
N LEU A 26 -1.52 -6.34 -3.68
CA LEU A 26 -1.24 -5.45 -4.80
C LEU A 26 -0.35 -4.27 -4.40
N ALA A 27 -0.63 -3.64 -3.26
CA ALA A 27 0.19 -2.54 -2.74
C ALA A 27 1.61 -2.97 -2.38
N LEU A 28 1.79 -4.13 -1.75
CA LEU A 28 3.11 -4.64 -1.37
C LEU A 28 3.91 -5.16 -2.57
N ALA A 29 3.23 -5.54 -3.67
CA ALA A 29 3.87 -5.96 -4.91
C ALA A 29 4.31 -4.78 -5.82
N SER A 30 3.87 -3.55 -5.55
CA SER A 30 4.26 -2.39 -6.36
C SER A 30 5.75 -2.08 -6.20
N GLU A 31 6.47 -2.03 -7.32
CA GLU A 31 7.89 -1.67 -7.33
C GLU A 31 8.16 -0.28 -6.72
N VAL A 32 7.25 0.68 -6.94
CA VAL A 32 7.37 2.04 -6.39
C VAL A 32 7.26 2.01 -4.87
N VAL A 33 6.38 1.17 -4.34
CA VAL A 33 6.20 0.97 -2.90
C VAL A 33 7.42 0.27 -2.31
N ILE A 34 7.90 -0.81 -2.92
CA ILE A 34 9.09 -1.55 -2.49
C ILE A 34 10.30 -0.61 -2.43
N ARG A 35 10.52 0.19 -3.49
CA ARG A 35 11.60 1.20 -3.51
C ARG A 35 11.42 2.29 -2.45
N ALA A 36 10.19 2.68 -2.15
CA ALA A 36 9.90 3.69 -1.13
C ALA A 36 10.11 3.18 0.30
N ILE A 37 9.89 1.88 0.55
CA ILE A 37 10.23 1.22 1.81
C ILE A 37 11.74 1.10 1.95
N GLY A 38 12.43 0.68 0.89
CA GLY A 38 13.89 0.48 0.88
C GLY A 38 14.30 -0.56 1.93
N ASP A 39 15.32 -0.24 2.73
CA ASP A 39 15.86 -1.13 3.77
C ASP A 39 15.08 -1.08 5.09
N LYS A 40 13.99 -0.30 5.14
CA LYS A 40 13.19 -0.16 6.36
C LYS A 40 12.32 -1.39 6.60
N THR A 41 11.98 -1.61 7.87
CA THR A 41 11.03 -2.67 8.24
C THR A 41 9.60 -2.14 8.24
N VAL A 42 8.66 -2.89 7.66
CA VAL A 42 7.24 -2.54 7.73
C VAL A 42 6.74 -2.72 9.16
N ALA A 43 6.27 -1.64 9.78
CA ALA A 43 5.70 -1.62 11.12
C ALA A 43 4.24 -2.07 11.13
N ASN A 44 3.46 -1.56 10.17
CA ASN A 44 2.03 -1.80 10.06
C ASN A 44 1.55 -1.52 8.63
N VAL A 45 0.48 -2.20 8.22
CA VAL A 45 -0.20 -1.96 6.94
C VAL A 45 -1.68 -1.73 7.23
N ILE A 46 -2.14 -0.51 6.98
CA ILE A 46 -3.53 -0.11 7.20
C ILE A 46 -4.24 -0.09 5.85
N VAL A 47 -5.26 -0.94 5.71
CA VAL A 47 -6.07 -1.03 4.49
C VAL A 47 -7.45 -0.45 4.77
N ARG A 48 -7.95 0.32 3.81
CA ARG A 48 -9.32 0.83 3.75
C ARG A 48 -9.79 0.69 2.31
N ALA A 49 -10.19 -0.52 1.95
CA ALA A 49 -10.59 -0.85 0.59
C ALA A 49 -11.86 -0.06 0.17
N PRO A 50 -12.00 0.27 -1.14
CA PRO A 50 -10.98 0.20 -2.19
C PRO A 50 -10.04 1.42 -2.20
N LYS A 51 -10.23 2.35 -1.25
CA LYS A 51 -9.74 3.73 -1.38
C LYS A 51 -8.27 3.87 -1.02
N LEU A 52 -7.78 3.21 0.03
CA LEU A 52 -6.48 3.53 0.62
C LEU A 52 -5.75 2.30 1.16
N VAL A 53 -4.45 2.24 0.92
CA VAL A 53 -3.49 1.45 1.67
C VAL A 53 -2.41 2.39 2.19
N ASN A 54 -2.13 2.37 3.49
CA ASN A 54 -1.01 3.10 4.07
C ASN A 54 -0.05 2.12 4.75
N ILE A 55 1.21 2.16 4.35
CA ILE A 55 2.28 1.33 4.89
C ILE A 55 3.13 2.21 5.80
N ALA A 56 3.15 1.87 7.08
CA ALA A 56 4.00 2.53 8.06
C ALA A 56 5.30 1.73 8.19
N THR A 57 6.44 2.41 8.08
CA THR A 57 7.78 1.81 8.27
C THR A 57 8.37 2.20 9.63
N LYS A 58 9.35 1.42 10.10
CA LYS A 58 10.18 1.74 11.27
C LYS A 58 11.52 2.33 10.84
#